data_AF-A0ABD7CQ45-F1
#
_entry.id   AF-A0ABD7CQ45-F1
#
_cell.length_a   1.000
_cell.length_b   1.000
_cell.length_c   1.000
_cell.angle_alpha   90.00
_cell.angle_beta   90.00
_cell.angle_gamma   90.00
#
_symmetry.space_group_name_H-M   'P 1'
#
loop_
_entity.id
_entity.type
_entity.pdbx_description
1 polymer ?
#
loop_
_entity_poly.entity_id
_entity_poly.type
_entity_poly.pdbx_seq_one_letter_code
_entity_poly.pdbx_strand_id
1 'polypeptide(L)' 'MLKKLLEERGINLTKAEFAIICEITTDDIKFNRVSFKKCTSLDYVLSIAIRSADIFKKCA' A
#
# COMPACT_ATOMS: atom_id res chain seq x y z
N MET A 1 -6.18 -4.96 9.29
CA MET A 1 -5.10 -5.93 8.97
C MET A 1 -3.88 -5.24 8.35
N LEU A 2 -4.01 -4.55 7.21
CA LEU A 2 -2.88 -3.90 6.52
C LEU A 2 -2.09 -2.92 7.41
N LYS A 3 -2.77 -2.03 8.15
CA LYS A 3 -2.13 -1.09 9.08
C LYS A 3 -1.17 -1.79 10.07
N LYS A 4 -1.65 -2.87 10.69
CA LYS A 4 -0.88 -3.66 11.66
C LYS A 4 0.35 -4.31 11.02
N LEU A 5 0.20 -4.83 9.79
CA LEU A 5 1.31 -5.43 9.04
C LEU A 5 2.41 -4.41 8.68
N LEU A 6 2.03 -3.15 8.45
CA LEU A 6 2.98 -2.06 8.22
C LEU A 6 3.68 -1.65 9.52
N GLU A 7 2.94 -1.55 10.62
CA GLU A 7 3.49 -1.24 11.96
C GLU A 7 4.50 -2.31 12.42
N GLU A 8 4.20 -3.60 12.21
CA GLU A 8 5.12 -4.72 12.47
C GLU A 8 6.43 -4.65 11.66
N ARG A 9 6.45 -3.87 10.58
CA ARG A 9 7.62 -3.63 9.73
C ARG A 9 8.30 -2.28 10.00
N GLY A 10 7.93 -1.60 11.09
CA GLY A 10 8.48 -0.30 11.49
C GLY A 10 7.91 0.89 10.74
N ILE A 11 6.88 0.70 9.91
CA ILE A 11 6.24 1.76 9.13
C ILE A 11 5.07 2.33 9.94
N ASN A 12 5.38 3.40 10.68
CA ASN A 12 4.40 4.10 11.51
C ASN A 12 3.75 5.24 10.73
N LEU A 13 2.45 5.07 10.41
CA LEU A 13 1.65 6.04 9.67
C LEU A 13 0.57 6.64 10.58
N THR A 14 0.39 7.96 10.49
CA THR A 14 -0.82 8.60 11.02
C THR A 14 -2.06 8.09 10.30
N LYS A 15 -3.25 8.39 10.83
CA LYS A 15 -4.51 8.02 10.18
C LYS A 15 -4.63 8.62 8.77
N ALA A 16 -4.18 9.86 8.58
CA ALA A 16 -4.22 10.54 7.29
C ALA A 16 -3.24 9.91 6.29
N GLU A 17 -1.99 9.68 6.72
CA GLU A 17 -0.99 9.01 5.88
C GLU A 17 -1.44 7.60 5.48
N PHE A 18 -2.00 6.83 6.42
CA PHE A 18 -2.51 5.50 6.14
C PHE A 18 -3.66 5.51 5.12
N ALA A 19 -4.52 6.53 5.14
CA ALA A 19 -5.58 6.67 4.15
C ALA A 19 -5.02 6.90 2.73
N ILE A 20 -4.01 7.76 2.59
CA ILE A 20 -3.32 8.01 1.32
C ILE A 20 -2.64 6.75 0.81
N ILE A 21 -1.93 6.01 1.67
CA ILE A 21 -1.28 4.75 1.28
C ILE A 21 -2.32 3.70 0.83
N CYS A 22 -3.48 3.63 1.48
CA CYS A 22 -4.55 2.74 1.06
C CYS A 22 -5.12 3.11 -0.31
N GLU A 23 -5.27 4.39 -0.60
CA GLU A 23 -5.74 4.88 -1.90
C GLU A 23 -4.77 4.48 -3.02
N ILE A 24 -3.48 4.81 -2.87
CA ILE A 24 -2.43 4.44 -3.83
C ILE A 24 -2.40 2.93 -4.06
N THR A 25 -2.43 2.14 -2.98
CA THR A 25 -2.39 0.68 -3.05
C THR A 25 -3.62 0.13 -3.76
N THR A 26 -4.79 0.69 -3.48
CA THR A 26 -6.06 0.25 -4.08
C THR A 26 -6.09 0.54 -5.58
N ASP A 27 -5.61 1.72 -5.99
CA ASP A 27 -5.64 2.10 -7.40
C ASP A 27 -4.64 1.31 -8.24
N ASP A 28 -3.46 0.97 -7.70
CA ASP A 28 -2.52 0.04 -8.35
C ASP A 28 -3.15 -1.35 -8.56
N ILE A 29 -3.83 -1.88 -7.54
CA ILE A 29 -4.52 -3.18 -7.64
C ILE A 29 -5.63 -3.13 -8.69
N LYS A 30 -6.44 -2.05 -8.71
CA LYS A 30 -7.51 -1.89 -9.70
C LYS A 30 -6.93 -1.81 -11.10
N PHE A 31 -5.90 -1.00 -11.32
CA PHE A 31 -5.23 -0.90 -12.62
C PHE A 31 -4.71 -2.27 -13.07
N ASN A 32 -4.03 -2.99 -12.18
CA ASN A 32 -3.49 -4.31 -12.50
C ASN A 32 -4.59 -5.34 -12.85
N ARG A 33 -5.71 -5.29 -12.14
CA ARG A 33 -6.87 -6.16 -12.39
C ARG A 33 -7.54 -5.84 -13.72
N VAL A 34 -7.77 -4.57 -14.04
CA VAL A 34 -8.48 -4.14 -15.25
C VAL A 34 -7.61 -4.31 -16.48
N SER A 35 -6.36 -3.83 -16.43
CA SER A 35 -5.47 -3.77 -17.59
C SER A 35 -4.86 -5.13 -17.93
N PHE A 36 -4.55 -5.96 -16.93
CA PHE A 36 -3.81 -7.21 -17.14
C PHE A 36 -4.57 -8.45 -16.72
N LYS A 37 -5.83 -8.33 -16.25
CA LYS A 37 -6.60 -9.43 -15.63
C LYS A 37 -5.81 -10.17 -14.54
N LYS A 38 -4.87 -9.48 -13.90
CA LYS A 38 -3.99 -10.05 -12.89
C LYS A 38 -4.76 -10.23 -11.59
N CYS A 39 -4.75 -11.45 -11.06
CA CYS A 39 -5.15 -11.69 -9.68
C CYS A 39 -3.99 -11.30 -8.76
N THR A 40 -4.25 -10.37 -7.86
CA THR A 40 -3.23 -9.83 -6.97
C THR A 40 -3.21 -10.59 -5.65
N SER A 41 -2.06 -11.16 -5.29
CA SER A 41 -1.87 -11.83 -4.00
C SER A 41 -1.79 -10.82 -2.86
N LEU A 42 -2.09 -11.26 -1.64
CA LEU A 42 -1.98 -10.44 -0.44
C LEU A 42 -0.54 -9.94 -0.23
N ASP A 43 0.47 -10.76 -0.54
CA ASP A 43 1.87 -10.36 -0.47
C ASP A 43 2.19 -9.21 -1.43
N TYR A 44 1.60 -9.22 -2.63
CA TYR A 44 1.79 -8.14 -3.58
C TYR A 44 1.12 -6.85 -3.09
N VAL A 45 -0.10 -6.93 -2.55
CA VAL A 45 -0.78 -5.79 -1.91
C VAL A 45 0.11 -5.17 -0.82
N LEU A 46 0.69 -6.02 0.04
CA LEU A 46 1.56 -5.56 1.10
C LEU A 46 2.86 -4.94 0.55
N SER A 47 3.43 -5.49 -0.51
CA SER A 47 4.63 -4.94 -1.15
C SER A 47 4.41 -3.54 -1.74
N ILE A 48 3.26 -3.30 -2.36
CA ILE A 48 2.88 -1.97 -2.86
C ILE A 48 2.73 -1.01 -1.68
N ALA A 49 1.97 -1.41 -0.65
CA ALA A 49 1.73 -0.56 0.51
C ALA A 49 3.02 -0.14 1.22
N ILE A 50 3.97 -1.07 1.39
CA ILE A 50 5.31 -0.80 1.95
C ILE A 50 6.05 0.22 1.09
N ARG A 51 6.11 -0.01 -0.23
CA ARG A 51 6.86 0.86 -1.14
C ARG A 51 6.27 2.26 -1.22
N SER A 52 4.94 2.35 -1.29
CA SER A 52 4.22 3.62 -1.27
C SER A 52 4.45 4.38 0.05
N ALA A 53 4.44 3.68 1.19
CA ALA A 53 4.69 4.30 2.49
C ALA A 53 6.12 4.82 2.63
N ASP A 54 7.12 4.06 2.19
CA ASP A 54 8.53 4.47 2.18
C ASP A 54 8.77 5.71 1.32
N ILE A 55 8.20 5.73 0.10
CA ILE A 55 8.30 6.89 -0.80
C ILE A 55 7.58 8.10 -0.20
N PHE A 56 6.36 7.92 0.29
CA PHE A 56 5.57 9.00 0.88
C PHE A 56 6.31 9.65 2.05
N LYS A 57 6.90 8.85 2.96
CA LYS A 57 7.69 9.35 4.10
C LYS A 57 8.96 10.11 3.70
N LYS A 58 9.52 9.84 2.51
CA LYS A 58 10.69 10.57 1.99
C LYS A 58 10.31 11.89 1.33
N CYS A 59 9.05 12.05 0.93
CA CYS A 59 8.57 13.21 0.18
C CYS A 59 7.68 14.16 0.99
N ALA A 60 7.13 13.72 2.12
CA ALA A 60 6.31 14.50 3.05
C ALA A 60 7.15 15.10 4.17
#